data_AF-A0A239KEV8-F1
#
_entry.id   AF-A0A239KEV8-F1
#
_cell.length_a   1.000
_cell.length_b   1.000
_cell.length_c   1.000
_cell.angle_alpha   90.00
_cell.angle_beta   90.00
_cell.angle_gamma   90.00
#
_symmetry.space_group_name_H-M   'P 1'
#
loop_
_entity.id
_entity.type
_entity.pdbx_description
1 polymer ?
#
loop_
_entity_poly.entity_id
_entity_poly.type
_entity_poly.pdbx_seq_one_letter_code
_entity_poly.pdbx_strand_id
1 'polypeptide(L)'
;MIRHKSEAPPNFREIAEGKSVNAVKKVIGRHYKTIERWFAEHGMEPVRGLAKPRTEEPTGFRDMARTATLVELAKHFHMSKHTAARLRNECGVSRKIKSGAVDRSTSGGKRISFNRPGTLAAPVSQRDDSVAGQAADFLRRRDWKVHRIDDQGRFDLKGKRYQCGRLQVSAPELIAMAENKGFVPFRVWSEAA
;
A
#
# COMPACT_ATOMS: atom_id res chain seq x y z
N MET A 1 31.01 -28.66 14.21
CA MET A 1 30.96 -27.38 14.94
C MET A 1 29.88 -27.47 16.01
N ILE A 2 30.24 -27.78 17.25
CA ILE A 2 29.28 -27.98 18.35
C ILE A 2 28.81 -26.58 18.80
N ARG A 3 27.54 -26.25 18.61
CA ARG A 3 26.97 -25.01 19.13
C ARG A 3 26.72 -25.18 20.63
N HIS A 4 27.53 -24.53 21.46
CA HIS A 4 27.29 -24.47 22.90
C HIS A 4 25.91 -23.85 23.17
N LYS A 5 25.10 -24.53 23.98
CA LYS A 5 23.82 -24.00 24.45
C LYS A 5 24.11 -22.84 25.39
N SER A 6 23.57 -21.65 25.12
CA SER A 6 23.65 -20.55 26.07
C SER A 6 22.85 -20.87 27.34
N GLU A 7 23.48 -20.77 28.51
CA GLU A 7 22.82 -20.96 29.80
C GLU A 7 21.95 -19.76 30.16
N ALA A 8 20.91 -19.99 30.95
CA ALA A 8 20.03 -18.93 31.44
C ALA A 8 20.81 -18.05 32.43
N PRO A 9 20.61 -16.72 32.41
CA PRO A 9 21.13 -15.85 33.47
C PRO A 9 20.61 -16.32 34.85
N PRO A 10 21.42 -16.22 35.92
CA PRO A 10 21.01 -16.67 37.26
C PRO A 10 19.77 -15.93 37.80
N ASN A 11 19.53 -14.70 37.33
CA ASN A 11 18.34 -13.90 37.64
C ASN A 11 17.18 -14.10 36.65
N PHE A 12 17.21 -15.13 35.81
CA PHE A 12 16.20 -15.35 34.78
C PHE A 12 14.80 -15.49 35.37
N ARG A 13 14.66 -16.20 36.50
CA ARG A 13 13.37 -16.43 37.17
C ARG A 13 12.71 -15.11 37.60
N GLU A 14 13.46 -14.23 38.27
CA GLU A 14 13.00 -12.91 38.69
C GLU A 14 12.62 -12.02 37.50
N ILE A 15 13.37 -12.11 36.40
CA ILE A 15 13.08 -11.32 35.20
C ILE A 15 11.82 -11.86 34.50
N ALA A 16 11.63 -13.18 34.47
CA ALA A 16 10.61 -13.88 33.71
C ALA A 16 9.23 -13.89 34.38
N GLU A 17 9.16 -13.78 35.70
CA GLU A 17 7.93 -13.83 36.47
C GLU A 17 6.89 -12.81 35.97
N GLY A 18 5.70 -13.30 35.60
CA GLY A 18 4.59 -12.49 35.10
C GLY A 18 4.83 -11.81 33.74
N LYS A 19 5.93 -12.09 33.04
CA LYS A 19 6.26 -11.46 31.75
C LYS A 19 6.08 -12.40 30.56
N SER A 20 5.81 -11.80 29.40
CA SER A 20 5.79 -12.52 28.12
C SER A 20 7.22 -12.73 27.59
N VAL A 21 7.41 -13.73 26.72
CA VAL A 21 8.69 -13.98 26.02
C VAL A 21 9.25 -12.72 25.36
N ASN A 22 8.37 -11.91 24.75
CA ASN A 22 8.76 -10.66 24.09
C ASN A 22 9.20 -9.57 25.09
N ALA A 23 8.60 -9.51 26.28
CA ALA A 23 9.04 -8.59 27.32
C ALA A 23 10.42 -9.00 27.86
N VAL A 24 10.62 -10.29 28.13
CA VAL A 24 11.93 -10.84 28.55
C VAL A 24 13.00 -10.64 27.46
N LYS A 25 12.65 -10.82 26.18
CA LYS A 25 13.52 -10.54 25.04
C LYS A 25 14.06 -9.11 25.02
N LYS A 26 13.23 -8.12 25.38
CA LYS A 26 13.66 -6.71 25.41
C LYS A 26 14.68 -6.45 26.52
N VAL A 27 14.55 -7.15 27.65
CA VAL A 27 15.45 -6.98 28.81
C VAL A 27 16.77 -7.71 28.57
N ILE A 28 16.71 -8.98 28.11
CA ILE A 28 17.89 -9.85 28.02
C ILE A 28 18.56 -9.77 26.63
N GLY A 29 17.87 -9.27 25.61
CA GLY A 29 18.41 -9.11 24.24
C GLY A 29 18.61 -10.42 23.47
N ARG A 30 18.09 -11.54 23.97
CA ARG A 30 18.28 -12.87 23.36
C ARG A 30 17.14 -13.26 22.43
N HIS A 31 17.40 -14.21 21.54
CA HIS A 31 16.41 -14.71 20.61
C HIS A 31 15.25 -15.42 21.34
N TYR A 32 14.02 -15.27 20.83
CA TYR A 32 12.81 -15.76 21.51
C TYR A 32 12.84 -17.28 21.79
N LYS A 33 13.36 -18.09 20.85
CA LYS A 33 13.53 -19.54 21.04
C LYS A 33 14.45 -19.92 22.21
N THR A 34 15.49 -19.12 22.45
CA THR A 34 16.40 -19.33 23.58
C THR A 34 15.67 -19.07 24.89
N ILE A 35 14.86 -18.02 24.92
CA ILE A 35 14.06 -17.63 26.08
C ILE A 35 12.95 -18.65 26.34
N GLU A 36 12.23 -19.11 25.31
CA GLU A 36 11.23 -20.19 25.42
C GLU A 36 11.84 -21.47 25.99
N ARG A 37 13.05 -21.83 25.55
CA ARG A 37 13.77 -22.97 26.11
C ARG A 37 14.09 -22.76 27.60
N TRP A 38 14.54 -21.57 28.00
CA TRP A 38 14.80 -21.26 29.41
C TRP A 38 13.53 -21.27 30.26
N PHE A 39 12.39 -20.79 29.73
CA PHE A 39 11.07 -20.93 30.38
C PHE A 39 10.75 -22.42 30.62
N ALA A 40 10.94 -23.28 29.63
CA ALA A 40 10.73 -24.72 29.77
C ALA A 40 11.70 -25.40 30.76
N GLU A 41 13.00 -25.06 30.71
CA GLU A 41 14.03 -25.59 31.62
C GLU A 41 13.76 -25.23 33.09
N HIS A 42 13.11 -24.09 33.35
CA HIS A 42 12.78 -23.62 34.70
C HIS A 42 11.33 -23.91 35.11
N GLY A 43 10.57 -24.65 34.30
CA GLY A 43 9.18 -25.00 34.59
C GLY A 43 8.23 -23.79 34.65
N MET A 44 8.56 -22.70 33.96
CA MET A 44 7.75 -21.48 33.91
C MET A 44 6.94 -21.44 32.63
N GLU A 45 5.65 -21.12 32.73
CA GLU A 45 4.83 -20.82 31.56
C GLU A 45 4.91 -19.33 31.21
N PRO A 46 5.29 -18.96 29.97
CA PRO A 46 5.34 -17.57 29.58
C PRO A 46 3.92 -17.00 29.50
N VAL A 47 3.73 -15.77 29.96
CA VAL A 47 2.41 -15.13 29.84
C VAL A 47 2.10 -14.88 28.37
N ARG A 48 1.10 -15.60 27.86
CA ARG A 48 0.61 -15.47 26.48
C ARG A 48 -0.51 -14.45 26.43
N GLY A 49 -0.53 -13.63 25.38
CA GLY A 49 -1.69 -12.80 25.08
C GLY A 49 -1.94 -11.62 26.02
N LEU A 50 -0.92 -11.11 26.74
CA LEU A 50 -1.04 -9.78 27.37
C LEU A 50 -1.32 -8.75 26.27
N ALA A 51 -2.60 -8.41 26.11
CA ALA A 51 -3.01 -7.29 25.28
C ALA A 51 -2.26 -6.07 25.83
N LYS A 52 -1.58 -5.34 24.94
CA LYS A 52 -0.99 -4.05 25.34
C LYS A 52 -2.11 -3.23 26.00
N PRO A 53 -1.82 -2.53 27.12
CA PRO A 53 -2.80 -1.66 27.74
C PRO A 53 -3.36 -0.73 26.66
N ARG A 54 -4.69 -0.70 26.55
CA ARG A 54 -5.37 0.13 25.56
C ARG A 54 -4.98 1.58 25.87
N THR A 55 -4.49 2.29 24.87
CA THR A 55 -4.25 3.73 25.00
C THR A 55 -5.57 4.39 25.38
N GLU A 56 -5.59 5.07 26.52
CA GLU A 56 -6.73 5.86 26.96
C GLU A 56 -6.93 7.06 26.02
N GLU A 57 -8.14 7.61 26.02
CA GLU A 57 -8.44 8.82 25.26
C GLU A 57 -7.68 10.01 25.87
N PRO A 58 -6.79 10.69 25.12
CA PRO A 58 -6.14 11.90 25.61
C PRO A 58 -7.16 13.02 25.81
N THR A 59 -6.97 13.85 26.84
CA THR A 59 -7.82 15.02 27.09
C THR A 59 -7.93 15.92 25.85
N GLY A 60 -9.16 16.28 25.48
CA GLY A 60 -9.42 17.12 24.30
C GLY A 60 -9.36 16.39 22.94
N PHE A 61 -9.12 15.07 22.93
CA PHE A 61 -9.11 14.27 21.70
C PHE A 61 -10.45 14.35 20.97
N ARG A 62 -11.57 14.21 21.68
CA ARG A 62 -12.92 14.25 21.09
C ARG A 62 -13.21 15.53 20.31
N ASP A 63 -12.82 16.68 20.86
CA ASP A 63 -13.11 17.99 20.25
C ASP A 63 -12.28 18.19 18.98
N MET A 64 -10.98 17.87 19.04
CA MET A 64 -10.10 17.93 17.87
C MET A 64 -10.49 16.87 16.82
N ALA A 65 -10.97 15.71 17.25
CA ALA A 65 -11.41 14.63 16.37
C ALA A 65 -12.66 14.99 15.55
N ARG A 66 -13.39 16.07 15.87
CA ARG A 66 -14.50 16.54 15.03
C ARG A 66 -14.01 17.23 13.76
N THR A 67 -12.89 17.94 13.85
CA THR A 67 -12.40 18.84 12.78
C THR A 67 -11.18 18.30 12.05
N ALA A 68 -10.24 17.67 12.78
CA ALA A 68 -8.93 17.30 12.26
C ALA A 68 -8.92 16.00 11.42
N THR A 69 -7.95 15.86 10.51
CA THR A 69 -7.65 14.60 9.80
C THR A 69 -7.03 13.56 10.76
N LEU A 70 -7.09 12.27 10.39
CA LEU A 70 -6.39 11.22 11.16
C LEU A 70 -4.88 11.44 11.21
N VAL A 71 -4.32 12.11 10.19
CA VAL A 71 -2.89 12.43 10.13
C VAL A 71 -2.55 13.54 11.12
N GLU A 72 -3.37 14.59 11.18
CA GLU A 72 -3.23 15.66 12.16
C GLU A 72 -3.40 15.15 13.59
N LEU A 73 -4.40 14.31 13.86
CA LEU A 73 -4.58 13.70 15.18
C LEU A 73 -3.38 12.82 15.58
N ALA A 74 -2.88 12.01 14.65
CA ALA A 74 -1.71 11.18 14.88
C ALA A 74 -0.46 12.02 15.22
N LYS A 75 -0.26 13.14 14.52
CA LYS A 75 0.84 14.08 14.77
C LYS A 75 0.68 14.81 16.11
N HIS A 76 -0.51 15.35 16.38
CA HIS A 76 -0.79 16.16 17.56
C HIS A 76 -0.69 15.35 18.85
N PHE A 77 -1.24 14.14 18.87
CA PHE A 77 -1.23 13.28 20.06
C PHE A 77 -0.11 12.24 20.05
N HIS A 78 0.90 12.39 19.18
CA HIS A 78 2.06 11.51 19.06
C HIS A 78 1.72 10.00 19.03
N MET A 79 0.65 9.65 18.32
CA MET A 79 0.13 8.28 18.26
C MET A 79 0.04 7.76 16.84
N SER A 80 -0.10 6.44 16.70
CA SER A 80 -0.28 5.85 15.37
C SER A 80 -1.62 6.27 14.75
N LYS A 81 -1.68 6.37 13.41
CA LYS A 81 -2.94 6.62 12.68
C LYS A 81 -4.03 5.61 13.03
N HIS A 82 -3.66 4.35 13.28
CA HIS A 82 -4.59 3.31 13.70
C HIS A 82 -5.15 3.56 15.11
N THR A 83 -4.31 4.00 16.05
CA THR A 83 -4.74 4.38 17.41
C THR A 83 -5.71 5.56 17.34
N ALA A 84 -5.38 6.59 16.56
CA ALA A 84 -6.24 7.76 16.37
C ALA A 84 -7.57 7.39 15.68
N ALA A 85 -7.56 6.49 14.70
CA ALA A 85 -8.78 6.01 14.05
C ALA A 85 -9.67 5.20 15.00
N ARG A 86 -9.06 4.30 15.80
CA ARG A 86 -9.76 3.54 16.84
C ARG A 86 -10.43 4.48 17.85
N LEU A 87 -9.66 5.40 18.44
CA LEU A 87 -10.18 6.34 19.44
C LEU A 87 -11.30 7.20 18.85
N ARG A 88 -11.15 7.69 17.61
CA ARG A 88 -12.20 8.46 16.93
C ARG A 88 -13.51 7.69 16.78
N ASN A 89 -13.42 6.39 16.48
CA ASN A 89 -14.58 5.51 16.41
C ASN A 89 -15.17 5.25 17.81
N GLU A 90 -14.32 5.02 18.82
CA GLU A 90 -14.75 4.83 20.22
C GLU A 90 -15.46 6.09 20.77
N CYS A 91 -15.02 7.30 20.40
CA CYS A 91 -15.69 8.56 20.76
C CYS A 91 -16.97 8.86 19.94
N GLY A 92 -17.29 8.00 18.95
CA GLY A 92 -18.45 8.16 18.04
C GLY A 92 -18.33 9.33 17.06
N VAL A 93 -17.11 9.84 16.79
CA VAL A 93 -16.93 11.03 15.96
C VAL A 93 -16.70 10.66 14.50
N SER A 94 -17.79 10.56 13.73
CA SER A 94 -17.70 10.41 12.28
C SER A 94 -17.40 11.76 11.61
N ARG A 95 -16.28 11.86 10.89
CA ARG A 95 -16.03 13.03 10.06
C ARG A 95 -16.93 12.96 8.84
N LYS A 96 -17.90 13.88 8.73
CA LYS A 96 -18.54 14.21 7.46
C LYS A 96 -17.49 14.88 6.57
N ILE A 97 -16.65 14.09 5.92
CA ILE A 97 -15.86 14.58 4.79
C ILE A 97 -16.93 15.01 3.78
N LYS A 98 -17.01 16.32 3.46
CA LYS A 98 -17.75 16.80 2.29
C LYS A 98 -17.08 16.14 1.09
N SER A 99 -17.53 14.94 0.73
CA SER A 99 -17.14 14.31 -0.51
C SER A 99 -17.79 15.13 -1.61
N GLY A 100 -17.05 16.06 -2.20
CA GLY A 100 -17.24 16.33 -3.61
C GLY A 100 -17.20 14.96 -4.31
N ALA A 101 -18.21 14.69 -5.11
CA ALA A 101 -18.51 13.39 -5.70
C ALA A 101 -17.25 12.61 -6.11
N VAL A 102 -16.89 11.61 -5.32
CA VAL A 102 -16.07 10.49 -5.76
C VAL A 102 -16.85 9.27 -5.31
N ASP A 103 -17.47 8.59 -6.27
CA ASP A 103 -18.18 7.33 -6.08
C ASP A 103 -17.31 6.37 -5.26
N ARG A 104 -17.63 6.23 -3.98
CA ARG A 104 -17.05 5.19 -3.13
C ARG A 104 -17.88 3.92 -3.27
N SER A 105 -17.88 3.33 -4.45
CA SER A 105 -18.12 1.91 -4.59
C SER A 105 -16.82 1.16 -4.31
N THR A 106 -16.33 1.15 -3.06
CA THR A 106 -15.22 0.26 -2.61
C THR A 106 -15.02 0.23 -1.09
N SER A 107 -16.09 0.11 -0.30
CA SER A 107 -15.97 -0.48 1.04
C SER A 107 -15.96 -2.00 0.90
N GLY A 108 -14.85 -2.51 0.39
CA GLY A 108 -14.65 -3.92 0.08
C GLY A 108 -13.23 -4.11 -0.40
N GLY A 109 -12.27 -3.72 0.44
CA GLY A 109 -10.85 -3.97 0.21
C GLY A 109 -10.58 -5.46 0.10
N LYS A 110 -10.82 -6.04 -1.07
CA LYS A 110 -10.22 -7.28 -1.52
C LYS A 110 -8.72 -7.02 -1.48
N ARG A 111 -8.06 -7.48 -0.41
CA ARG A 111 -6.63 -7.76 -0.46
C ARG A 111 -6.43 -8.61 -1.70
N ILE A 112 -5.76 -8.06 -2.71
CA ILE A 112 -5.30 -8.83 -3.87
C ILE A 112 -4.32 -9.85 -3.29
N SER A 113 -4.82 -11.06 -3.03
CA SER A 113 -3.99 -12.20 -2.68
C SER A 113 -3.20 -12.56 -3.94
N PHE A 114 -1.95 -12.11 -4.02
CA PHE A 114 -0.95 -12.69 -4.88
C PHE A 114 -0.70 -14.13 -4.40
N ASN A 115 -1.49 -15.07 -4.92
CA ASN A 115 -1.33 -16.53 -4.95
C ASN A 115 -2.70 -17.22 -4.86
N ARG A 116 -3.48 -17.15 -5.93
CA ARG A 116 -4.44 -18.21 -6.24
C ARG A 116 -3.78 -19.13 -7.27
N PRO A 117 -3.45 -20.38 -6.92
CA PRO A 117 -3.09 -21.36 -7.94
C PRO A 117 -4.37 -21.66 -8.73
N GLY A 118 -4.40 -21.30 -10.01
CA GLY A 118 -5.50 -21.61 -10.93
C GLY A 118 -6.19 -20.43 -11.63
N THR A 119 -5.88 -19.17 -11.30
CA THR A 119 -6.27 -18.05 -12.17
C THR A 119 -5.13 -17.75 -13.12
N LEU A 120 -5.26 -18.16 -14.37
CA LEU A 120 -4.43 -17.69 -15.48
C LEU A 120 -4.33 -16.16 -15.36
N ALA A 121 -3.10 -15.65 -15.22
CA ALA A 121 -2.85 -14.23 -15.15
C ALA A 121 -3.62 -13.57 -16.31
N ALA A 122 -4.48 -12.61 -15.99
CA ALA A 122 -5.05 -11.76 -17.02
C ALA A 122 -3.86 -11.25 -17.85
N PRO A 123 -3.88 -11.44 -19.19
CA PRO A 123 -2.74 -11.06 -20.01
C PRO A 123 -2.44 -9.60 -19.71
N VAL A 124 -1.21 -9.32 -19.31
CA VAL A 124 -0.71 -7.94 -19.25
C VAL A 124 -1.07 -7.35 -20.60
N SER A 125 -1.97 -6.37 -20.62
CA SER A 125 -2.44 -5.70 -21.83
C SER A 125 -1.21 -5.41 -22.68
N GLN A 126 -1.08 -6.12 -23.80
CA GLN A 126 0.08 -6.03 -24.69
C GLN A 126 0.24 -4.54 -24.99
N ARG A 127 1.32 -3.94 -24.49
CA ARG A 127 1.60 -2.53 -24.77
C ARG A 127 1.83 -2.44 -26.28
N ASP A 128 1.17 -1.48 -26.90
CA ASP A 128 1.33 -1.23 -28.32
C ASP A 128 2.70 -0.59 -28.54
N ASP A 129 3.68 -1.38 -28.97
CA ASP A 129 5.05 -0.92 -29.20
C ASP A 129 5.20 -0.09 -30.49
N SER A 130 4.14 0.06 -31.28
CA SER A 130 4.14 0.92 -32.47
C SER A 130 4.42 2.38 -32.12
N VAL A 131 4.88 3.17 -33.11
CA VAL A 131 5.14 4.61 -32.94
C VAL A 131 3.88 5.35 -32.45
N ALA A 132 2.70 4.96 -32.96
CA ALA A 132 1.43 5.51 -32.52
C ALA A 132 1.08 5.13 -31.07
N GLY A 133 1.39 3.89 -30.65
CA GLY A 133 1.26 3.47 -29.26
C GLY A 133 2.19 4.25 -28.32
N GLN A 134 3.43 4.48 -28.73
CA GLN A 134 4.39 5.31 -27.99
C GLN A 134 3.92 6.77 -27.89
N ALA A 135 3.40 7.35 -28.99
CA ALA A 135 2.82 8.69 -29.00
C ALA A 135 1.60 8.79 -28.07
N ALA A 136 0.73 7.77 -28.08
CA ALA A 136 -0.42 7.69 -27.17
C ALA A 136 0.03 7.66 -25.70
N ASP A 137 1.04 6.85 -25.36
CA ASP A 137 1.59 6.77 -24.02
C ASP A 137 2.25 8.08 -23.59
N PHE A 138 2.95 8.77 -24.49
CA PHE A 138 3.52 10.09 -24.22
C PHE A 138 2.43 11.12 -23.86
N LEU A 139 1.35 11.15 -24.65
CA LEU A 139 0.22 12.04 -24.40
C LEU A 139 -0.49 11.70 -23.07
N ARG A 140 -0.68 10.42 -22.75
CA ARG A 140 -1.27 9.98 -21.46
C ARG A 140 -0.47 10.45 -20.25
N ARG A 141 0.86 10.44 -20.34
CA ARG A 141 1.74 10.94 -19.25
C ARG A 141 1.60 12.44 -19.01
N ARG A 142 1.04 13.19 -19.96
CA ARG A 142 0.78 14.64 -19.86
C ARG A 142 -0.69 14.95 -19.65
N ASP A 143 -1.43 14.04 -19.04
CA ASP A 143 -2.85 14.16 -18.67
C ASP A 143 -3.87 14.13 -19.83
N TRP A 144 -3.47 13.65 -21.02
CA TRP A 144 -4.43 13.45 -22.11
C TRP A 144 -5.13 12.09 -22.02
N LYS A 145 -6.46 12.09 -22.16
CA LYS A 145 -7.26 10.86 -22.23
C LYS A 145 -7.19 10.29 -23.65
N VAL A 146 -6.23 9.39 -23.88
CA VAL A 146 -6.01 8.74 -25.17
C VAL A 146 -6.43 7.26 -25.12
N HIS A 147 -7.38 6.87 -25.95
CA HIS A 147 -7.87 5.49 -26.06
C HIS A 147 -7.84 5.03 -27.51
N ARG A 148 -7.60 3.74 -27.75
CA ARG A 148 -7.71 3.17 -29.10
C ARG A 148 -9.16 2.80 -29.36
N ILE A 149 -9.65 3.12 -30.56
CA ILE A 149 -11.05 2.97 -30.95
C ILE A 149 -11.19 2.30 -32.32
N ASP A 150 -12.30 1.60 -32.50
CA ASP A 150 -12.74 1.08 -33.79
C ASP A 150 -13.35 2.18 -34.69
N ASP A 151 -13.80 1.81 -35.88
CA ASP A 151 -14.42 2.73 -36.84
C ASP A 151 -15.78 3.27 -36.37
N GLN A 152 -16.40 2.63 -35.37
CA GLN A 152 -17.65 3.08 -34.74
C GLN A 152 -17.40 3.98 -33.52
N GLY A 153 -16.13 4.27 -33.18
CA GLY A 153 -15.75 5.08 -32.03
C GLY A 153 -15.85 4.35 -30.69
N ARG A 154 -16.01 3.02 -30.68
CA ARG A 154 -15.98 2.20 -29.47
C ARG A 154 -14.56 1.82 -29.14
N PHE A 155 -14.29 1.60 -27.85
CA PHE A 155 -12.99 1.17 -27.39
C PHE A 155 -12.60 -0.20 -27.98
N ASP A 156 -11.48 -0.25 -28.70
CA ASP A 156 -10.94 -1.48 -29.25
C ASP A 156 -9.40 -1.43 -29.22
N LEU A 157 -8.78 -2.46 -28.63
CA LEU A 157 -7.32 -2.61 -28.55
C LEU A 157 -6.67 -2.82 -29.92
N LYS A 158 -7.42 -3.33 -30.91
CA LYS A 158 -6.98 -3.51 -32.29
C LYS A 158 -7.48 -2.42 -33.25
N GLY A 159 -8.17 -1.41 -32.72
CA GLY A 159 -8.72 -0.31 -33.50
C GLY A 159 -7.64 0.48 -34.24
N LYS A 160 -7.94 0.97 -35.45
CA LYS A 160 -6.98 1.73 -36.27
C LYS A 160 -6.91 3.22 -35.90
N ARG A 161 -7.82 3.67 -35.04
CA ARG A 161 -7.99 5.08 -34.67
C ARG A 161 -7.79 5.28 -33.18
N TYR A 162 -7.57 6.53 -32.79
CA TYR A 162 -7.39 6.93 -31.41
C TYR A 162 -8.36 8.05 -31.05
N GLN A 163 -9.00 7.93 -29.91
CA GLN A 163 -9.77 9.00 -29.30
C GLN A 163 -8.87 9.77 -28.34
N CYS A 164 -8.70 11.06 -28.61
CA CYS A 164 -7.89 11.99 -27.84
C CYS A 164 -8.83 13.04 -27.22
N GLY A 165 -9.28 12.80 -25.98
CA GLY A 165 -10.35 13.59 -25.37
C GLY A 165 -11.66 13.47 -26.15
N ARG A 166 -12.09 14.55 -26.82
CA ARG A 166 -13.29 14.57 -27.70
C ARG A 166 -12.97 14.36 -29.18
N LEU A 167 -11.70 14.40 -29.56
CA LEU A 167 -11.26 14.30 -30.95
C LEU A 167 -11.00 12.83 -31.33
N GLN A 168 -11.44 12.42 -32.51
CA GLN A 168 -11.07 11.13 -33.09
C GLN A 168 -10.01 11.35 -34.16
N VAL A 169 -8.82 10.83 -33.92
CA VAL A 169 -7.65 11.02 -34.78
C VAL A 169 -7.15 9.68 -35.30
N SER A 170 -6.58 9.72 -36.50
CA SER A 170 -5.83 8.60 -37.06
C SER A 170 -4.46 8.46 -36.37
N ALA A 171 -3.79 7.32 -36.61
CA ALA A 171 -2.43 7.10 -36.11
C ALA A 171 -1.42 8.21 -36.51
N PRO A 172 -1.30 8.66 -37.77
CA PRO A 172 -0.36 9.72 -38.14
C PRO A 172 -0.71 11.08 -37.50
N GLU A 173 -1.99 11.42 -37.39
CA GLU A 173 -2.42 12.66 -36.73
C GLU A 173 -2.12 12.65 -35.23
N LEU A 174 -2.25 11.49 -34.56
CA LEU A 174 -1.86 11.34 -33.17
C LEU A 174 -0.35 11.53 -32.98
N ILE A 175 0.45 10.99 -33.89
CA ILE A 175 1.91 11.15 -33.87
C ILE A 175 2.27 12.63 -34.05
N ALA A 176 1.74 13.30 -35.07
CA ALA A 176 1.98 14.73 -35.28
C ALA A 176 1.54 15.59 -34.08
N MET A 177 0.43 15.23 -33.43
CA MET A 177 -0.03 15.90 -32.21
C MET A 177 0.94 15.71 -31.03
N ALA A 178 1.53 14.52 -30.90
CA ALA A 178 2.54 14.24 -29.89
C ALA A 178 3.86 14.96 -30.22
N GLU A 179 4.30 14.96 -31.48
CA GLU A 179 5.52 15.63 -31.96
C GLU A 179 5.48 17.14 -31.72
N ASN A 180 4.33 17.78 -32.01
CA ASN A 180 4.08 19.19 -31.67
C ASN A 180 4.22 19.50 -30.17
N LYS A 181 4.17 18.48 -29.31
CA LYS A 181 4.38 18.60 -27.86
C LYS A 181 5.76 18.13 -27.39
N GLY A 182 6.67 17.83 -28.32
CA GLY A 182 8.03 17.39 -28.04
C GLY A 182 8.17 15.88 -27.86
N PHE A 183 7.27 15.08 -28.44
CA PHE A 183 7.49 13.65 -28.54
C PHE A 183 8.59 13.35 -29.55
N VAL A 184 9.55 12.52 -29.16
CA VAL A 184 10.55 11.93 -30.06
C VAL A 184 10.42 10.42 -29.93
N PRO A 185 10.10 9.69 -31.01
CA PRO A 185 9.96 8.24 -30.94
C PRO A 185 11.30 7.61 -30.55
N PHE A 186 11.26 6.62 -29.66
CA PHE A 186 12.46 5.99 -29.07
C PHE A 186 13.31 5.22 -30.11
N ARG A 187 12.84 5.06 -31.34
CA ARG A 187 13.42 4.19 -32.37
C ARG A 187 14.25 4.88 -33.47
N VAL A 188 14.76 6.09 -33.25
CA VAL A 188 15.72 6.73 -34.16
C VAL A 188 17.13 6.65 -33.55
N TRP A 189 17.70 5.44 -33.50
CA TRP A 189 19.12 5.20 -33.14
C TRP A 189 19.80 4.27 -34.16
N SER A 190 19.29 4.15 -35.40
CA SER A 190 19.83 3.18 -36.37
C SER A 190 20.01 3.65 -37.81
N GLU A 191 19.98 4.95 -38.12
CA GLU A 191 20.31 5.45 -39.49
C GLU A 191 21.11 6.76 -39.44
N ALA A 192 22.24 6.73 -38.76
CA ALA A 192 23.34 7.68 -38.96
C ALA A 192 24.65 6.90 -38.91
N ALA A 193 24.91 6.13 -39.98
CA ALA A 193 26.21 5.56 -40.32
C ALA A 193 26.36 5.62 -41.84
#